data_AF-A0AAD7ZAX7-F1
#
_entry.id   AF-A0AAD7ZAX7-F1
#
_cell.length_a   1.000
_cell.length_b   1.000
_cell.length_c   1.000
_cell.angle_alpha   90.00
_cell.angle_beta   90.00
_cell.angle_gamma   90.00
#
_symmetry.space_group_name_H-M   'P 1'
#
loop_
_entity.id
_entity.type
_entity.pdbx_description
1 polymer ?
#
loop_
_entity_poly.entity_id
_entity_poly.type
_entity_poly.pdbx_seq_one_letter_code
_entity_poly.pdbx_strand_id
1 'polypeptide(L)'
;QNNREIVNEDFIYRLNENEDLPDVEEPVILWWTPFTGLNGVRDCGSVKCYFTEDRRFKTLSNLNAFMFYGSKFDVIDLPLPRNGIAHDWALLHEESPKNVPALSHLEVLELFNLTATFSRKSHFPITLQYLKNKDVLTDMKYFVPLNKKEELLSDLAPIIYVHSDCSTPLERDAYAQELMKYIQVDSYGKCNAIILCYSLSDPMKSMDSAEFLHFISRYKFTLSFENAVCEDYITEKLWRPLIVGSVPIYMGSPSVRICSCILLFSTGLASKQNSAILASDFKSPKELAQYILTLNSNITKYKSHLQHKLGNENEKITNNKLLESIENRKWGIDNDFDKGNFIEHFECYVCKHEHKKIVGDKIEVPSVNTDHYNCSKPISPLSGKENAENWWLDQWYMGRCEARVLKKFIEIGKNDYKYDEFYDELKNMFTNKSC
;
A
#
# COMPACT_ATOMS: atom_id res chain seq x y z
N GLN A 1 -40.13 9.30 -16.81
CA GLN A 1 -39.63 10.63 -17.19
C GLN A 1 -39.12 11.33 -15.95
N ASN A 2 -37.80 11.21 -15.71
CA ASN A 2 -36.93 12.23 -15.13
C ASN A 2 -35.56 11.56 -14.93
N ASN A 3 -34.73 11.70 -15.98
CA ASN A 3 -33.32 11.40 -15.95
C ASN A 3 -32.66 12.31 -14.90
N ARG A 4 -32.01 11.71 -13.90
CA ARG A 4 -30.91 12.35 -13.17
C ARG A 4 -29.64 11.77 -13.75
N GLU A 5 -29.04 12.50 -14.67
CA GLU A 5 -27.65 12.32 -15.05
C GLU A 5 -26.79 12.45 -13.80
N ILE A 6 -26.11 11.35 -13.47
CA ILE A 6 -24.99 11.37 -12.53
C ILE A 6 -23.85 11.99 -13.32
N VAL A 7 -23.56 13.25 -13.01
CA VAL A 7 -22.36 13.93 -13.52
C VAL A 7 -21.18 13.29 -12.78
N ASN A 8 -20.49 12.37 -13.48
CA ASN A 8 -19.12 12.00 -13.16
C ASN A 8 -18.27 13.25 -13.37
N GLU A 9 -17.82 13.89 -12.29
CA GLU A 9 -16.72 14.85 -12.37
C GLU A 9 -15.39 14.07 -12.51
N ASP A 10 -15.22 13.41 -13.65
CA ASP A 10 -13.90 13.09 -14.16
C ASP A 10 -13.31 14.41 -14.66
N PHE A 11 -12.27 14.91 -14.00
CA PHE A 11 -11.43 16.00 -14.49
C PHE A 11 -10.70 15.53 -15.77
N ILE A 12 -11.42 15.42 -16.88
CA ILE A 12 -10.85 15.29 -18.21
C ILE A 12 -10.36 16.69 -18.57
N TYR A 13 -9.06 16.92 -18.42
CA TYR A 13 -8.39 17.95 -19.23
C TYR A 13 -8.67 17.61 -20.69
N ARG A 14 -9.63 18.30 -21.31
CA ARG A 14 -9.80 18.29 -22.76
C ARG A 14 -8.59 19.03 -23.33
N LEU A 15 -7.51 18.31 -23.55
CA LEU A 15 -6.38 18.79 -24.33
C LEU A 15 -6.90 19.09 -25.74
N ASN A 16 -6.72 20.32 -26.18
CA ASN A 16 -7.12 20.73 -27.52
C ASN A 16 -6.15 20.04 -28.50
N GLU A 17 -6.63 19.06 -29.26
CA GLU A 17 -5.80 18.32 -30.23
C GLU A 17 -5.17 19.22 -31.31
N ASN A 18 -5.68 20.44 -31.45
CA ASN A 18 -5.23 21.46 -32.41
C ASN A 18 -4.15 22.41 -31.88
N GLU A 19 -3.70 22.26 -30.63
CA GLU A 19 -2.63 23.08 -30.05
C GLU A 19 -1.28 22.39 -30.23
N ASP A 20 -0.32 23.09 -30.82
CA ASP A 20 1.05 22.59 -31.03
C ASP A 20 1.68 22.18 -29.70
N LEU A 21 2.46 21.11 -29.72
CA LEU A 21 3.21 20.70 -28.53
C LEU A 21 4.25 21.77 -28.19
N PRO A 22 4.46 22.08 -26.88
CA PRO A 22 5.50 23.00 -26.49
C PRO A 22 6.86 22.45 -26.92
N ASP A 23 7.73 23.35 -27.37
CA ASP A 23 9.14 23.02 -27.61
C ASP A 23 9.83 22.86 -26.25
N VAL A 24 10.32 21.66 -25.97
CA VAL A 24 10.89 21.28 -24.67
C VAL A 24 12.32 20.85 -24.88
N GLU A 25 13.27 21.56 -24.27
CA GLU A 25 14.70 21.22 -24.35
C GLU A 25 15.09 20.10 -23.38
N GLU A 26 14.41 20.01 -22.23
CA GLU A 26 14.67 18.99 -21.22
C GLU A 26 14.25 17.58 -21.66
N PRO A 27 14.91 16.52 -21.13
CA PRO A 27 14.42 15.15 -21.27
C PRO A 27 12.97 15.02 -20.78
N VAL A 28 12.13 14.40 -21.61
CA VAL A 28 10.71 14.23 -21.33
C VAL A 28 10.49 12.90 -20.62
N ILE A 29 9.72 12.96 -19.54
CA ILE A 29 9.20 11.82 -18.79
C ILE A 29 7.69 11.86 -18.87
N LEU A 30 7.10 10.85 -19.50
CA LEU A 30 5.66 10.77 -19.74
C LEU A 30 5.01 9.83 -18.72
N TRP A 31 4.12 10.36 -17.89
CA TRP A 31 3.18 9.56 -17.12
C TRP A 31 2.17 8.94 -18.08
N TRP A 32 2.39 7.68 -18.45
CA TRP A 32 1.50 6.96 -19.36
C TRP A 32 0.12 6.76 -18.76
N THR A 33 0.07 6.59 -17.45
CA THR A 33 -1.17 6.51 -16.65
C THR A 33 -1.33 7.83 -15.89
N PRO A 34 -2.27 8.71 -16.30
CA PRO A 34 -2.46 10.01 -15.68
C PRO A 34 -2.71 9.89 -14.17
N PHE A 35 -1.95 10.59 -13.36
CA PHE A 35 -1.92 10.45 -11.90
C PHE A 35 -1.70 11.76 -11.14
N THR A 36 -0.72 12.57 -11.56
CA THR A 36 -0.29 13.78 -10.85
C THR A 36 -0.96 15.05 -11.38
N GLY A 37 -1.51 15.02 -12.60
CA GLY A 37 -2.04 16.19 -13.30
C GLY A 37 -0.97 17.21 -13.68
N LEU A 38 0.31 16.83 -13.62
CA LEU A 38 1.44 17.73 -13.87
C LEU A 38 1.80 17.80 -15.35
N ASN A 39 1.98 19.03 -15.82
CA ASN A 39 2.62 19.35 -17.09
C ASN A 39 3.64 20.47 -16.83
N GLY A 40 4.93 20.17 -16.94
CA GLY A 40 5.98 21.18 -16.77
C GLY A 40 7.35 20.65 -16.40
N VAL A 41 8.33 21.56 -16.37
CA VAL A 41 9.70 21.28 -15.96
C VAL A 41 9.77 21.14 -14.44
N ARG A 42 10.37 20.05 -13.97
CA ARG A 42 10.75 19.87 -12.57
C ARG A 42 12.26 19.94 -12.40
N ASP A 43 12.70 20.75 -11.44
CA ASP A 43 14.08 20.83 -11.01
C ASP A 43 14.36 19.75 -9.95
N CYS A 44 15.28 18.84 -10.26
CA CYS A 44 15.69 17.75 -9.39
C CYS A 44 17.07 17.97 -8.77
N GLY A 45 17.51 19.24 -8.69
CA GLY A 45 18.77 19.70 -8.14
C GLY A 45 19.82 19.90 -9.23
N SER A 46 20.51 18.82 -9.60
CA SER A 46 21.57 18.88 -10.63
C SER A 46 21.07 18.67 -12.06
N VAL A 47 19.80 18.28 -12.22
CA VAL A 47 19.19 17.92 -13.50
C VAL A 47 17.75 18.40 -13.53
N LYS A 48 17.24 18.63 -14.75
CA LYS A 48 15.84 19.02 -15.00
C LYS A 48 15.23 18.06 -16.01
N CYS A 49 13.95 17.74 -15.82
CA CYS A 49 13.16 16.97 -16.78
C CYS A 49 11.78 17.60 -16.93
N TYR A 50 11.17 17.42 -18.09
CA TYR A 50 9.80 17.82 -18.35
C TYR A 50 8.86 16.64 -18.08
N PHE A 51 7.96 16.81 -17.12
CA PHE A 51 6.95 15.82 -16.78
C PHE A 51 5.63 16.18 -17.44
N THR A 52 4.96 15.19 -18.00
CA THR A 52 3.70 15.38 -18.72
C THR A 52 2.84 14.12 -18.64
N GLU A 53 1.53 14.29 -18.76
CA GLU A 53 0.54 13.21 -18.95
C GLU A 53 0.00 13.19 -20.39
N ASP A 54 0.45 14.12 -21.23
CA ASP A 54 0.04 14.25 -22.61
C ASP A 54 0.74 13.20 -23.49
N ARG A 55 0.00 12.15 -23.85
CA ARG A 55 0.51 11.03 -24.64
C ARG A 55 0.99 11.41 -26.04
N ARG A 56 0.67 12.61 -26.55
CA ARG A 56 1.22 13.11 -27.82
C ARG A 56 2.75 13.23 -27.79
N PHE A 57 3.33 13.43 -26.61
CA PHE A 57 4.78 13.44 -26.38
C PHE A 57 5.46 12.09 -26.67
N LYS A 58 4.69 10.99 -26.79
CA LYS A 58 5.22 9.66 -27.19
C LYS A 58 6.04 9.71 -28.49
N THR A 59 5.74 10.66 -29.38
CA THR A 59 6.37 10.77 -30.70
C THR A 59 7.62 11.64 -30.73
N LEU A 60 7.94 12.34 -29.63
CA LEU A 60 9.09 13.23 -29.58
C LEU A 60 10.40 12.47 -29.38
N SER A 61 11.47 12.96 -29.99
CA SER A 61 12.81 12.36 -29.92
C SER A 61 13.49 12.53 -28.56
N ASN A 62 13.06 13.51 -27.76
CA ASN A 62 13.54 13.76 -26.40
C ASN A 62 12.71 13.04 -25.32
N LEU A 63 11.84 12.10 -25.69
CA LEU A 63 11.19 11.20 -24.74
C LEU A 63 12.17 10.14 -24.23
N ASN A 64 12.37 10.08 -22.92
CA ASN A 64 13.35 9.18 -22.31
C ASN A 64 12.71 8.07 -21.47
N ALA A 65 11.58 8.32 -20.82
CA ALA A 65 10.94 7.31 -19.98
C ALA A 65 9.42 7.42 -19.95
N PHE A 66 8.78 6.29 -19.65
CA PHE A 66 7.37 6.19 -19.32
C PHE A 66 7.21 5.86 -17.83
N MET A 67 6.36 6.62 -17.13
CA MET A 67 5.99 6.35 -15.75
C MET A 67 4.57 5.77 -15.67
N PHE A 68 4.38 4.85 -14.74
CA PHE A 68 3.12 4.15 -14.52
C PHE A 68 2.73 4.22 -13.05
N TYR A 69 1.53 4.73 -12.79
CA TYR A 69 0.84 4.58 -11.54
C TYR A 69 0.12 3.23 -11.53
N GLY A 70 0.59 2.30 -10.71
CA GLY A 70 0.21 0.89 -10.74
C GLY A 70 -1.29 0.66 -10.53
N SER A 71 -1.96 1.44 -9.68
CA SER A 71 -3.42 1.31 -9.48
C SER A 71 -4.26 1.73 -10.70
N LYS A 72 -3.67 2.41 -11.69
CA LYS A 72 -4.29 2.75 -12.99
C LYS A 72 -3.64 1.99 -14.15
N PHE A 73 -2.78 1.01 -13.86
CA PHE A 73 -2.15 0.19 -14.88
C PHE A 73 -3.21 -0.68 -15.56
N ASP A 74 -3.23 -0.65 -16.89
CA ASP A 74 -4.10 -1.47 -17.71
C ASP A 74 -3.25 -2.30 -18.68
N VAL A 75 -3.46 -3.61 -18.65
CA VAL A 75 -2.74 -4.59 -19.47
C VAL A 75 -3.04 -4.45 -20.95
N ILE A 76 -4.04 -3.67 -21.38
CA ILE A 76 -4.33 -3.42 -22.80
C ILE A 76 -3.96 -2.00 -23.27
N ASP A 77 -3.53 -1.12 -22.37
CA ASP A 77 -3.18 0.26 -22.68
C ASP A 77 -1.72 0.54 -22.33
N LEU A 78 -0.82 0.24 -23.27
CA LEU A 78 0.63 0.31 -23.07
C LEU A 78 1.33 1.10 -24.19
N PRO A 79 2.46 1.77 -23.89
CA PRO A 79 3.25 2.47 -24.89
C PRO A 79 4.10 1.47 -25.69
N LEU A 80 3.44 0.72 -26.58
CA LEU A 80 4.08 -0.27 -27.45
C LEU A 80 4.66 0.38 -28.73
N PRO A 81 5.67 -0.24 -29.37
CA PRO A 81 6.38 -1.45 -28.92
C PRO A 81 7.26 -1.20 -27.68
N ARG A 82 7.40 -2.21 -26.83
CA ARG A 82 8.28 -2.15 -25.66
C ARG A 82 9.75 -2.12 -26.12
N ASN A 83 10.34 -0.93 -26.16
CA ASN A 83 11.77 -0.76 -26.42
C ASN A 83 12.53 -0.49 -25.11
N GLY A 84 13.03 -1.55 -24.47
CA GLY A 84 13.76 -1.49 -23.20
C GLY A 84 15.13 -0.81 -23.26
N ILE A 85 15.61 -0.43 -24.45
CA ILE A 85 16.86 0.32 -24.64
C ILE A 85 16.54 1.82 -24.76
N ALA A 86 15.56 2.17 -25.59
CA ALA A 86 15.22 3.56 -25.86
C ALA A 86 14.45 4.23 -24.72
N HIS A 87 13.52 3.51 -24.09
CA HIS A 87 12.66 4.08 -23.06
C HIS A 87 12.57 3.18 -21.84
N ASP A 88 12.92 3.72 -20.67
CA ASP A 88 12.67 3.00 -19.43
C ASP A 88 11.22 3.10 -19.02
N TRP A 89 10.71 2.03 -18.42
CA TRP A 89 9.41 2.00 -17.78
C TRP A 89 9.59 2.03 -16.27
N ALA A 90 8.99 3.02 -15.61
CA ALA A 90 9.08 3.20 -14.16
C ALA A 90 7.71 3.00 -13.51
N LEU A 91 7.61 2.06 -12.56
CA LEU A 91 6.39 1.74 -11.83
C LEU A 91 6.37 2.43 -10.46
N LEU A 92 5.33 3.19 -10.16
CA LEU A 92 4.96 3.60 -8.81
C LEU A 92 3.71 2.82 -8.39
N HIS A 93 3.82 1.96 -7.38
CA HIS A 93 2.69 1.15 -6.93
C HIS A 93 2.72 0.88 -5.42
N GLU A 94 1.87 1.58 -4.70
CA GLU A 94 1.79 1.59 -3.24
C GLU A 94 0.70 0.70 -2.66
N GLU A 95 -0.12 0.10 -3.54
CA GLU A 95 -1.36 -0.58 -3.20
C GLU A 95 -1.27 -2.11 -3.25
N SER A 96 -2.21 -2.77 -2.59
CA SER A 96 -2.29 -4.23 -2.55
C SER A 96 -2.61 -4.85 -3.93
N PRO A 97 -2.38 -6.17 -4.11
CA PRO A 97 -2.69 -6.90 -5.35
C PRO A 97 -4.18 -6.92 -5.69
N LYS A 98 -5.01 -6.42 -4.76
CA LYS A 98 -6.41 -6.13 -4.96
C LYS A 98 -6.66 -5.19 -6.15
N ASN A 99 -5.78 -4.20 -6.35
CA ASN A 99 -5.98 -3.18 -7.38
C ASN A 99 -5.64 -3.71 -8.76
N VAL A 100 -4.45 -4.31 -8.91
CA VAL A 100 -3.98 -4.89 -10.18
C VAL A 100 -3.29 -6.23 -9.91
N PRO A 101 -4.02 -7.36 -10.04
CA PRO A 101 -3.48 -8.69 -9.78
C PRO A 101 -2.28 -9.04 -10.66
N ALA A 102 -2.27 -8.62 -11.92
CA ALA A 102 -1.20 -8.89 -12.90
C ALA A 102 0.19 -8.43 -12.41
N LEU A 103 0.29 -7.31 -11.69
CA LEU A 103 1.55 -6.80 -11.14
C LEU A 103 2.16 -7.73 -10.07
N SER A 104 1.39 -8.67 -9.52
CA SER A 104 1.86 -9.69 -8.56
C SER A 104 2.69 -10.80 -9.22
N HIS A 105 2.75 -10.83 -10.55
CA HIS A 105 3.40 -11.88 -11.32
C HIS A 105 4.61 -11.31 -12.07
N LEU A 106 5.68 -12.09 -12.09
CA LEU A 106 6.98 -11.65 -12.60
C LEU A 106 6.88 -11.21 -14.07
N GLU A 107 6.06 -11.89 -14.87
CA GLU A 107 5.93 -11.64 -16.31
C GLU A 107 5.47 -10.20 -16.65
N VAL A 108 4.68 -9.55 -15.78
CA VAL A 108 4.37 -8.11 -15.91
C VAL A 108 5.37 -7.26 -15.15
N LEU A 109 5.73 -7.66 -13.94
CA LEU A 109 6.58 -6.86 -13.06
C LEU A 109 7.96 -6.58 -13.70
N GLU A 110 8.51 -7.54 -14.44
CA GLU A 110 9.80 -7.42 -15.13
C GLU A 110 9.77 -6.53 -16.39
N LEU A 111 8.59 -6.06 -16.83
CA LEU A 111 8.47 -5.09 -17.92
C LEU A 111 9.02 -3.72 -17.53
N PHE A 112 9.02 -3.43 -16.22
CA PHE A 112 9.52 -2.17 -15.65
C PHE A 112 11.02 -2.26 -15.39
N ASN A 113 11.73 -1.17 -15.69
CA ASN A 113 13.14 -1.00 -15.35
C ASN A 113 13.30 -0.48 -13.92
N LEU A 114 12.43 0.44 -13.51
CA LEU A 114 12.48 1.11 -12.21
C LEU A 114 11.20 0.84 -11.44
N THR A 115 11.29 0.65 -10.13
CA THR A 115 10.11 0.41 -9.29
C THR A 115 10.19 1.20 -7.99
N ALA A 116 9.05 1.78 -7.62
CA ALA A 116 8.78 2.35 -6.32
C ALA A 116 7.55 1.66 -5.75
N THR A 117 7.77 0.75 -4.79
CA THR A 117 6.68 -0.01 -4.16
C THR A 117 6.87 -0.04 -2.64
N PHE A 118 5.89 -0.59 -1.93
CA PHE A 118 6.04 -0.84 -0.50
C PHE A 118 7.18 -1.82 -0.16
N SER A 119 7.77 -2.52 -1.13
CA SER A 119 8.91 -3.41 -0.90
C SER A 119 10.20 -2.65 -0.63
N ARG A 120 10.93 -3.07 0.41
CA ARG A 120 12.29 -2.56 0.69
C ARG A 120 13.31 -2.93 -0.39
N LYS A 121 12.96 -3.86 -1.28
CA LYS A 121 13.79 -4.35 -2.39
C LYS A 121 13.54 -3.58 -3.68
N SER A 122 12.52 -2.72 -3.73
CA SER A 122 12.30 -1.85 -4.89
C SER A 122 13.47 -0.86 -5.05
N HIS A 123 13.61 -0.32 -6.27
CA HIS A 123 14.65 0.66 -6.58
C HIS A 123 14.50 1.94 -5.78
N PHE A 124 13.25 2.31 -5.48
CA PHE A 124 12.88 3.42 -4.63
C PHE A 124 11.83 2.99 -3.59
N PRO A 125 12.25 2.47 -2.42
CA PRO A 125 11.32 1.97 -1.41
C PRO A 125 10.44 3.05 -0.78
N ILE A 126 9.14 2.79 -0.71
CA ILE A 126 8.13 3.64 -0.04
C ILE A 126 7.53 2.99 1.22
N THR A 127 8.31 2.14 1.89
CA THR A 127 7.93 1.29 3.05
C THR A 127 7.33 2.03 4.25
N LEU A 128 7.58 3.34 4.39
CA LEU A 128 7.14 4.17 5.52
C LEU A 128 6.16 5.28 5.13
N GLN A 129 5.49 5.18 3.98
CA GLN A 129 4.63 6.26 3.45
C GLN A 129 3.47 6.66 4.37
N TYR A 130 3.12 5.80 5.32
CA TYR A 130 2.05 6.02 6.29
C TYR A 130 2.56 6.42 7.69
N LEU A 131 3.86 6.66 7.85
CA LEU A 131 4.48 7.08 9.11
C LEU A 131 5.22 8.41 8.97
N LYS A 132 4.63 9.48 9.49
CA LYS A 132 5.13 10.86 9.35
C LYS A 132 6.53 11.08 9.94
N ASN A 133 6.75 10.66 11.18
CA ASN A 133 8.05 10.74 11.85
C ASN A 133 8.05 9.83 13.09
N LYS A 134 9.12 9.84 13.88
CA LYS A 134 9.18 9.07 15.13
C LYS A 134 8.29 9.66 16.23
N ASP A 135 8.09 10.97 16.23
CA ASP A 135 7.43 11.68 17.34
C ASP A 135 5.93 11.36 17.38
N VAL A 136 5.26 11.14 16.25
CA VAL A 136 3.85 10.70 16.25
C VAL A 136 3.63 9.37 16.98
N LEU A 137 4.68 8.53 17.10
CA LEU A 137 4.59 7.27 17.83
C LEU A 137 4.73 7.49 19.35
N THR A 138 5.46 8.51 19.81
CA THR A 138 5.69 8.77 21.24
C THR A 138 4.78 9.85 21.82
N ASP A 139 4.22 10.70 20.97
CA ASP A 139 3.36 11.82 21.33
C ASP A 139 2.07 11.39 22.05
N MET A 140 1.57 12.22 22.96
CA MET A 140 0.43 11.88 23.81
C MET A 140 -0.87 12.59 23.40
N LYS A 141 -0.91 13.32 22.27
CA LYS A 141 -2.04 14.14 21.81
C LYS A 141 -3.37 13.39 21.82
N TYR A 142 -3.37 12.15 21.33
CA TYR A 142 -4.58 11.32 21.26
C TYR A 142 -4.66 10.28 22.37
N PHE A 143 -3.60 10.09 23.18
CA PHE A 143 -3.53 8.98 24.12
C PHE A 143 -4.57 9.13 25.25
N VAL A 144 -5.42 8.12 25.42
CA VAL A 144 -6.36 8.05 26.55
C VAL A 144 -5.71 7.31 27.72
N PRO A 145 -5.68 7.90 28.94
CA PRO A 145 -5.13 7.25 30.14
C PRO A 145 -5.73 5.87 30.42
N LEU A 146 -4.90 4.95 30.93
CA LEU A 146 -5.27 3.54 31.11
C LEU A 146 -6.49 3.36 32.03
N ASN A 147 -6.57 4.11 33.14
CA ASN A 147 -7.72 4.11 34.04
C ASN A 147 -9.00 4.53 33.32
N LYS A 148 -8.90 5.52 32.42
CA LYS A 148 -10.06 5.94 31.62
C LYS A 148 -10.47 4.86 30.61
N LYS A 149 -9.52 4.14 30.02
CA LYS A 149 -9.83 2.98 29.16
C LYS A 149 -10.53 1.87 29.94
N GLU A 150 -10.14 1.61 31.20
CA GLU A 150 -10.85 0.64 32.07
C GLU A 150 -12.30 1.08 32.33
N GLU A 151 -12.54 2.35 32.64
CA GLU A 151 -13.90 2.89 32.84
C GLU A 151 -14.78 2.69 31.58
N LEU A 152 -14.22 2.94 30.40
CA LEU A 152 -14.92 2.86 29.12
C LEU A 152 -15.31 1.42 28.72
N LEU A 153 -14.73 0.39 29.34
CA LEU A 153 -15.13 -1.01 29.08
C LEU A 153 -16.56 -1.33 29.55
N SER A 154 -17.18 -0.45 30.34
CA SER A 154 -18.60 -0.57 30.69
C SER A 154 -19.53 -0.27 29.50
N ASP A 155 -19.08 0.54 28.55
CA ASP A 155 -19.86 0.99 27.39
C ASP A 155 -19.30 0.50 26.04
N LEU A 156 -18.00 0.19 25.98
CA LEU A 156 -17.28 -0.20 24.76
C LEU A 156 -16.71 -1.61 24.87
N ALA A 157 -16.65 -2.31 23.73
CA ALA A 157 -15.87 -3.53 23.64
C ALA A 157 -14.36 -3.26 23.86
N PRO A 158 -13.58 -4.26 24.30
CA PRO A 158 -12.12 -4.09 24.44
C PRO A 158 -11.41 -3.89 23.09
N ILE A 159 -12.00 -4.39 22.00
CA ILE A 159 -11.45 -4.37 20.65
C ILE A 159 -12.35 -3.54 19.73
N ILE A 160 -11.74 -2.68 18.92
CA ILE A 160 -12.40 -2.03 17.79
C ILE A 160 -11.92 -2.62 16.45
N TYR A 161 -12.83 -2.74 15.50
CA TYR A 161 -12.57 -3.07 14.10
C TYR A 161 -13.19 -2.00 13.20
N VAL A 162 -12.37 -1.26 12.44
CA VAL A 162 -12.85 -0.21 11.52
C VAL A 162 -12.34 -0.44 10.12
N HIS A 163 -13.24 -0.62 9.16
CA HIS A 163 -12.90 -0.71 7.75
C HIS A 163 -14.09 -0.44 6.83
N SER A 164 -13.83 0.15 5.67
CA SER A 164 -14.84 0.42 4.63
C SER A 164 -14.75 -0.53 3.45
N ASP A 165 -13.68 -1.31 3.39
CA ASP A 165 -13.41 -2.21 2.29
C ASP A 165 -13.65 -3.66 2.72
N CYS A 166 -14.63 -4.32 2.12
CA CYS A 166 -15.07 -5.65 2.51
C CYS A 166 -14.51 -6.68 1.55
N SER A 167 -14.49 -7.95 1.98
CA SER A 167 -14.11 -9.08 1.11
C SER A 167 -12.74 -8.86 0.50
N THR A 168 -11.69 -8.89 1.33
CA THR A 168 -10.30 -8.71 0.88
C THR A 168 -9.61 -10.05 0.61
N PRO A 169 -8.50 -10.07 -0.16
CA PRO A 169 -7.70 -11.28 -0.36
C PRO A 169 -7.36 -12.05 0.93
N LEU A 170 -7.03 -11.35 2.03
CA LEU A 170 -6.71 -11.93 3.33
C LEU A 170 -7.90 -12.59 4.08
N GLU A 171 -9.13 -12.53 3.58
CA GLU A 171 -10.33 -13.04 4.29
C GLU A 171 -10.48 -12.46 5.72
N ARG A 172 -10.03 -11.21 5.90
CA ARG A 172 -9.95 -10.57 7.22
C ARG A 172 -11.29 -10.51 7.95
N ASP A 173 -12.38 -10.38 7.21
CA ASP A 173 -13.74 -10.29 7.75
C ASP A 173 -14.19 -11.64 8.33
N ALA A 174 -13.87 -12.75 7.65
CA ALA A 174 -14.13 -14.08 8.15
C ALA A 174 -13.35 -14.35 9.44
N TYR A 175 -12.08 -13.92 9.50
CA TYR A 175 -11.28 -14.03 10.71
C TYR A 175 -11.84 -13.20 11.86
N ALA A 176 -12.25 -11.95 11.60
CA ALA A 176 -12.87 -11.07 12.59
C ALA A 176 -14.20 -11.64 13.12
N GLN A 177 -15.05 -12.17 12.23
CA GLN A 177 -16.31 -12.83 12.60
C GLN A 177 -16.08 -14.08 13.48
N GLU A 178 -15.05 -14.87 13.18
CA GLU A 178 -14.69 -16.02 14.01
C GLU A 178 -14.18 -15.57 15.39
N LEU A 179 -13.37 -14.50 15.44
CA LEU A 179 -12.88 -13.92 16.69
C LEU A 179 -14.02 -13.40 17.58
N MET A 180 -15.03 -12.75 16.97
CA MET A 180 -16.22 -12.20 17.65
C MET A 180 -17.03 -13.24 18.42
N LYS A 181 -16.89 -14.53 18.09
CA LYS A 181 -17.53 -15.63 18.86
C LYS A 181 -16.93 -15.82 20.25
N TYR A 182 -15.72 -15.31 20.48
CA TYR A 182 -14.93 -15.56 21.70
C TYR A 182 -14.64 -14.31 22.52
N ILE A 183 -14.74 -13.12 21.92
CA ILE A 183 -14.52 -11.83 22.58
C ILE A 183 -15.37 -10.75 21.92
N GLN A 184 -15.85 -9.78 22.69
CA GLN A 184 -16.58 -8.64 22.14
C GLN A 184 -15.66 -7.76 21.28
N VAL A 185 -16.16 -7.36 20.11
CA VAL A 185 -15.50 -6.47 19.17
C VAL A 185 -16.54 -5.47 18.67
N ASP A 186 -16.27 -4.18 18.82
CA ASP A 186 -17.09 -3.15 18.19
C ASP A 186 -16.64 -3.00 16.73
N SER A 187 -17.58 -3.16 15.80
CA SER A 187 -17.32 -3.14 14.35
C SER A 187 -17.96 -1.93 13.69
N TYR A 188 -17.14 -1.07 13.07
CA TYR A 188 -17.57 0.15 12.40
C TYR A 188 -17.11 0.20 10.94
N GLY A 189 -17.90 0.89 10.12
CA GLY A 189 -17.60 1.10 8.70
C GLY A 189 -18.68 0.51 7.80
N LYS A 190 -18.33 0.29 6.52
CA LYS A 190 -19.30 -0.18 5.51
C LYS A 190 -19.57 -1.69 5.59
N CYS A 191 -18.69 -2.41 6.28
CA CYS A 191 -18.71 -3.87 6.35
C CYS A 191 -19.24 -4.33 7.70
N ASN A 192 -20.26 -5.19 7.73
CA ASN A 192 -20.81 -5.82 8.93
C ASN A 192 -21.10 -4.85 10.10
N ALA A 193 -22.08 -3.98 9.88
CA ALA A 193 -22.51 -2.92 10.77
C ALA A 193 -23.03 -3.40 12.15
N ILE A 194 -22.33 -3.02 13.23
CA ILE A 194 -22.99 -2.39 14.39
C ILE A 194 -22.68 -0.89 14.28
N ILE A 195 -23.47 -0.18 13.47
CA ILE A 195 -23.31 1.27 13.29
C ILE A 195 -23.74 1.99 14.56
N LEU A 196 -22.94 2.95 15.04
CA LEU A 196 -23.49 4.09 15.78
C LEU A 196 -22.82 5.44 15.44
N CYS A 197 -23.73 6.40 15.33
CA CYS A 197 -23.67 7.86 15.29
C CYS A 197 -23.14 8.59 14.04
N TYR A 198 -24.13 9.18 13.35
CA TYR A 198 -24.10 10.32 12.44
C TYR A 198 -23.12 11.42 12.89
N SER A 199 -21.87 11.40 12.40
CA SER A 199 -21.05 12.62 12.20
C SER A 199 -19.67 12.37 11.56
N LEU A 200 -19.28 11.13 11.26
CA LEU A 200 -18.08 10.89 10.43
C LEU A 200 -18.48 10.96 8.96
N SER A 201 -18.71 12.18 8.45
CA SER A 201 -18.96 12.42 7.04
C SER A 201 -17.74 11.99 6.22
N ASP A 202 -17.94 11.01 5.34
CA ASP A 202 -16.96 10.37 4.45
C ASP A 202 -15.81 9.59 5.14
N PRO A 203 -15.90 8.25 5.24
CA PRO A 203 -14.87 7.39 5.82
C PRO A 203 -13.48 7.60 5.21
N MET A 204 -13.35 7.93 3.92
CA MET A 204 -12.03 8.09 3.29
C MET A 204 -11.37 9.43 3.63
N LYS A 205 -12.15 10.49 3.87
CA LYS A 205 -11.64 11.79 4.34
C LYS A 205 -11.53 11.86 5.87
N SER A 206 -12.29 11.03 6.59
CA SER A 206 -12.36 11.06 8.05
C SER A 206 -11.39 10.09 8.74
N MET A 207 -10.82 9.10 8.06
CA MET A 207 -10.03 8.03 8.71
C MET A 207 -8.66 8.47 9.24
N ASP A 208 -8.19 9.69 8.92
CA ASP A 208 -7.02 10.30 9.58
C ASP A 208 -7.38 11.64 10.25
N SER A 209 -8.68 11.94 10.38
CA SER A 209 -9.17 13.11 11.11
C SER A 209 -8.85 13.01 12.61
N ALA A 210 -8.66 14.16 13.25
CA ALA A 210 -8.42 14.20 14.70
C ALA A 210 -9.58 13.55 15.47
N GLU A 211 -10.82 13.75 15.01
CA GLU A 211 -12.04 13.17 15.57
C GLU A 211 -11.98 11.64 15.54
N PHE A 212 -11.58 11.06 14.41
CA PHE A 212 -11.44 9.61 14.29
C PHE A 212 -10.31 9.07 15.16
N LEU A 213 -9.15 9.74 15.18
CA LEU A 213 -8.02 9.35 16.02
C LEU A 213 -8.39 9.39 17.52
N HIS A 214 -9.11 10.42 17.96
CA HIS A 214 -9.67 10.47 19.32
C HIS A 214 -10.69 9.35 19.56
N PHE A 215 -11.54 9.03 18.59
CA PHE A 215 -12.52 7.95 18.72
C PHE A 215 -11.86 6.59 18.96
N ILE A 216 -10.90 6.20 18.11
CA ILE A 216 -10.20 4.91 18.22
C ILE A 216 -9.30 4.83 19.45
N SER A 217 -8.77 5.97 19.94
CA SER A 217 -7.87 6.02 21.10
C SER A 217 -8.48 5.50 22.39
N ARG A 218 -9.82 5.50 22.47
CA ARG A 218 -10.61 5.03 23.62
C ARG A 218 -10.54 3.51 23.81
N TYR A 219 -10.29 2.77 22.74
CA TYR A 219 -10.19 1.32 22.77
C TYR A 219 -8.84 0.86 23.29
N LYS A 220 -8.82 -0.32 23.93
CA LYS A 220 -7.57 -0.94 24.35
C LYS A 220 -6.83 -1.57 23.18
N PHE A 221 -7.56 -2.23 22.28
CA PHE A 221 -7.03 -2.95 21.14
C PHE A 221 -7.73 -2.56 19.84
N THR A 222 -7.00 -2.65 18.72
CA THR A 222 -7.54 -2.37 17.38
C THR A 222 -7.19 -3.51 16.42
N LEU A 223 -8.18 -4.12 15.76
CA LEU A 223 -7.93 -5.07 14.68
C LEU A 223 -7.33 -4.32 13.48
N SER A 224 -6.09 -4.68 13.15
CA SER A 224 -5.22 -3.99 12.19
C SER A 224 -4.86 -4.94 11.06
N PHE A 225 -5.87 -5.37 10.30
CA PHE A 225 -5.71 -6.39 9.25
C PHE A 225 -5.58 -5.76 7.86
N GLU A 226 -4.50 -6.08 7.16
CA GLU A 226 -4.25 -5.63 5.80
C GLU A 226 -5.23 -6.24 4.78
N ASN A 227 -5.27 -5.71 3.57
CA ASN A 227 -6.10 -6.27 2.51
C ASN A 227 -5.54 -7.62 2.00
N ALA A 228 -4.22 -7.75 1.96
CA ALA A 228 -3.51 -8.92 1.44
C ALA A 228 -2.25 -9.21 2.26
N VAL A 229 -1.73 -10.44 2.12
CA VAL A 229 -0.45 -10.85 2.68
C VAL A 229 0.65 -10.63 1.66
N CYS A 230 1.47 -9.59 1.87
CA CYS A 230 2.62 -9.29 1.03
C CYS A 230 3.81 -8.89 1.90
N GLU A 231 5.02 -9.23 1.48
CA GLU A 231 6.23 -8.74 2.16
C GLU A 231 6.27 -7.21 2.14
N ASP A 232 6.67 -6.62 3.27
CA ASP A 232 6.73 -5.17 3.50
C ASP A 232 5.43 -4.35 3.34
N TYR A 233 4.30 -4.96 2.97
CA TYR A 233 3.01 -4.27 2.86
C TYR A 233 2.42 -3.94 4.24
N ILE A 234 2.76 -2.75 4.74
CA ILE A 234 2.36 -2.23 6.04
C ILE A 234 1.76 -0.85 5.82
N THR A 235 0.49 -0.72 6.18
CA THR A 235 -0.29 0.48 5.87
C THR A 235 -0.63 1.30 7.12
N GLU A 236 -1.43 2.35 6.95
CA GLU A 236 -1.96 3.17 8.04
C GLU A 236 -2.70 2.34 9.10
N LYS A 237 -3.20 1.15 8.72
CA LYS A 237 -3.93 0.22 9.62
C LYS A 237 -3.10 -0.18 10.83
N LEU A 238 -1.79 -0.33 10.67
CA LEU A 238 -0.90 -0.60 11.80
C LEU A 238 -0.47 0.68 12.51
N TRP A 239 -0.09 1.71 11.75
CA TRP A 239 0.52 2.91 12.33
C TRP A 239 -0.48 3.71 13.17
N ARG A 240 -1.72 3.82 12.71
CA ARG A 240 -2.78 4.56 13.37
C ARG A 240 -3.03 4.11 14.83
N PRO A 241 -3.27 2.83 15.14
CA PRO A 241 -3.43 2.38 16.53
C PRO A 241 -2.18 2.63 17.38
N LEU A 242 -0.97 2.43 16.83
CA LEU A 242 0.28 2.74 17.53
C LEU A 242 0.35 4.24 17.91
N ILE A 243 -0.01 5.14 16.98
CA ILE A 243 -0.03 6.59 17.18
C ILE A 243 -0.99 6.98 18.30
N VAL A 244 -2.17 6.37 18.41
CA VAL A 244 -3.16 6.73 19.45
C VAL A 244 -3.01 5.95 20.76
N GLY A 245 -2.08 4.99 20.82
CA GLY A 245 -1.88 4.11 21.97
C GLY A 245 -3.01 3.10 22.19
N SER A 246 -3.63 2.62 21.10
CA SER A 246 -4.41 1.38 21.08
C SER A 246 -3.49 0.26 20.59
N VAL A 247 -3.49 -0.90 21.24
CA VAL A 247 -2.57 -1.99 20.87
C VAL A 247 -3.08 -2.68 19.61
N PRO A 248 -2.35 -2.62 18.47
CA PRO A 248 -2.78 -3.30 17.25
C PRO A 248 -2.74 -4.82 17.39
N ILE A 249 -3.80 -5.46 16.92
CA ILE A 249 -3.84 -6.89 16.62
C ILE A 249 -3.65 -7.02 15.11
N TYR A 250 -2.45 -7.39 14.67
CA TYR A 250 -2.02 -7.25 13.29
C TYR A 250 -2.00 -8.58 12.52
N MET A 251 -2.39 -8.51 11.25
CA MET A 251 -2.29 -9.59 10.26
C MET A 251 -2.10 -8.95 8.88
N GLY A 252 -1.08 -9.37 8.14
CA GLY A 252 -0.69 -8.71 6.89
C GLY A 252 0.70 -9.16 6.46
N SER A 253 1.67 -8.25 6.48
CA SER A 253 3.04 -8.52 6.05
C SER A 253 3.74 -9.58 6.90
N PRO A 254 4.32 -10.65 6.30
CA PRO A 254 5.12 -11.64 7.04
C PRO A 254 6.43 -11.06 7.61
N SER A 255 7.05 -10.13 6.89
CA SER A 255 8.25 -9.40 7.34
C SER A 255 7.96 -8.35 8.41
N VAL A 256 6.74 -8.26 8.95
CA VAL A 256 6.39 -7.45 10.13
C VAL A 256 7.44 -7.50 11.25
N ARG A 257 8.01 -8.67 11.51
CA ARG A 257 9.03 -8.89 12.57
C ARG A 257 10.43 -8.41 12.18
N ILE A 258 10.75 -8.45 10.88
CA ILE A 258 12.11 -8.26 10.33
C ILE A 258 12.27 -6.85 9.75
N CYS A 259 11.18 -6.24 9.30
CA CYS A 259 11.17 -4.88 8.78
C CYS A 259 11.47 -3.88 9.88
N SER A 260 12.04 -2.77 9.44
CA SER A 260 12.20 -1.51 10.15
C SER A 260 10.87 -0.93 10.67
N CYS A 261 9.79 -1.68 10.90
CA CYS A 261 8.46 -1.10 11.03
C CYS A 261 7.71 -1.39 12.34
N ILE A 262 7.75 -2.59 12.93
CA ILE A 262 6.62 -2.97 13.82
C ILE A 262 7.00 -3.21 15.27
N LEU A 263 8.15 -3.81 15.52
CA LEU A 263 8.62 -3.98 16.89
C LEU A 263 9.33 -2.70 17.29
N LEU A 264 8.58 -1.67 17.72
CA LEU A 264 9.16 -0.44 18.28
C LEU A 264 10.15 -0.79 19.39
N PHE A 265 9.84 -1.87 20.10
CA PHE A 265 10.68 -2.54 21.07
C PHE A 265 10.38 -4.05 21.03
N SER A 266 11.35 -4.87 21.44
CA SER A 266 11.15 -6.29 21.71
C SER A 266 11.85 -6.65 23.00
N THR A 267 11.16 -7.31 23.93
CA THR A 267 11.76 -7.85 25.16
C THR A 267 12.43 -9.22 24.94
N GLY A 268 12.80 -9.54 23.68
CA GLY A 268 13.47 -10.76 23.26
C GLY A 268 12.63 -11.63 22.31
N LEU A 269 13.33 -12.43 21.49
CA LEU A 269 12.76 -13.31 20.44
C LEU A 269 11.66 -14.28 20.92
N ALA A 270 11.64 -14.60 22.23
CA ALA A 270 10.66 -15.51 22.84
C ALA A 270 9.48 -14.80 23.52
N SER A 271 9.51 -13.46 23.64
CA SER A 271 8.46 -12.71 24.33
C SER A 271 7.36 -12.31 23.33
N LYS A 272 6.11 -12.70 23.60
CA LYS A 272 4.91 -12.18 22.90
C LYS A 272 4.63 -10.70 23.25
N GLN A 273 5.56 -10.02 23.92
CA GLN A 273 5.44 -8.64 24.42
C GLN A 273 6.10 -7.69 23.42
N ASN A 274 5.27 -7.22 22.50
CA ASN A 274 5.65 -6.35 21.40
C ASN A 274 4.65 -5.18 21.33
N SER A 275 5.00 -4.07 20.69
CA SER A 275 4.07 -2.97 20.41
C SER A 275 2.83 -3.39 19.60
N ALA A 276 2.85 -4.58 18.98
CA ALA A 276 1.73 -5.20 18.28
C ALA A 276 1.55 -6.67 18.66
N ILE A 277 0.30 -7.14 18.70
CA ILE A 277 -0.06 -8.54 18.87
C ILE A 277 -0.23 -9.13 17.47
N LEU A 278 0.58 -10.13 17.10
CA LEU A 278 0.52 -10.72 15.76
C LEU A 278 -0.46 -11.89 15.78
N ALA A 279 -1.52 -11.83 14.95
CA ALA A 279 -2.53 -12.89 14.89
C ALA A 279 -1.93 -14.25 14.49
N SER A 280 -0.84 -14.24 13.71
CA SER A 280 -0.08 -15.43 13.32
C SER A 280 0.68 -16.11 14.46
N ASP A 281 0.79 -15.51 15.66
CA ASP A 281 1.38 -16.14 16.85
C ASP A 281 0.43 -17.10 17.59
N PHE A 282 -0.79 -17.26 17.08
CA PHE A 282 -1.86 -18.03 17.69
C PHE A 282 -2.38 -19.08 16.71
N LYS A 283 -2.69 -20.28 17.22
CA LYS A 283 -3.19 -21.40 16.41
C LYS A 283 -4.62 -21.19 15.93
N SER A 284 -5.37 -20.30 16.58
CA SER A 284 -6.77 -20.02 16.24
C SER A 284 -7.23 -18.66 16.78
N PRO A 285 -8.30 -18.08 16.22
CA PRO A 285 -8.96 -16.89 16.79
C PRO A 285 -9.37 -17.07 18.25
N LYS A 286 -9.74 -18.30 18.66
CA LYS A 286 -10.07 -18.61 20.05
C LYS A 286 -8.88 -18.44 21.00
N GLU A 287 -7.69 -18.92 20.61
CA GLU A 287 -6.47 -18.77 21.40
C GLU A 287 -6.06 -17.30 21.48
N LEU A 288 -6.17 -16.56 20.37
CA LEU A 288 -5.96 -15.12 20.34
C LEU A 288 -6.92 -14.39 21.29
N ALA A 289 -8.22 -14.71 21.26
CA ALA A 289 -9.21 -14.13 22.17
C ALA A 289 -8.87 -14.39 23.64
N GLN A 290 -8.48 -15.62 24.00
CA GLN A 290 -8.07 -15.96 25.37
C GLN A 290 -6.86 -15.14 25.85
N TYR A 291 -5.89 -14.93 24.96
CA TYR A 291 -4.74 -14.07 25.23
C TYR A 291 -5.17 -12.62 25.44
N ILE A 292 -6.03 -12.07 24.56
CA ILE A 292 -6.54 -10.70 24.68
C ILE A 292 -7.36 -10.53 25.97
N LEU A 293 -8.21 -11.49 26.35
CA LEU A 293 -8.93 -11.46 27.63
C LEU A 293 -7.97 -11.41 28.83
N THR A 294 -6.86 -12.14 28.76
CA THR A 294 -5.80 -12.11 29.80
C THR A 294 -5.12 -10.76 29.90
N LEU A 295 -4.85 -10.10 28.76
CA LEU A 295 -4.32 -8.74 28.75
C LEU A 295 -5.35 -7.73 29.24
N ASN A 296 -6.60 -7.84 28.79
CA ASN A 296 -7.69 -6.93 29.10
C ASN A 296 -8.00 -6.88 30.61
N SER A 297 -7.89 -8.01 31.29
CA SER A 297 -8.10 -8.16 32.73
C SER A 297 -6.88 -7.83 33.60
N ASN A 298 -5.72 -7.58 33.00
CA ASN A 298 -4.48 -7.30 33.73
C ASN A 298 -3.78 -6.06 33.17
N ILE A 299 -3.95 -4.94 33.87
CA ILE A 299 -3.41 -3.64 33.46
C ILE A 299 -1.89 -3.63 33.29
N THR A 300 -1.15 -4.40 34.09
CA THR A 300 0.31 -4.49 33.98
C THR A 300 0.72 -5.18 32.68
N LYS A 301 0.04 -6.28 32.32
CA LYS A 301 0.27 -6.98 31.05
C LYS A 301 -0.18 -6.15 29.85
N TYR A 302 -1.30 -5.43 29.95
CA TYR A 302 -1.71 -4.49 28.89
C TYR A 302 -0.67 -3.38 28.70
N LYS A 303 -0.23 -2.75 29.79
CA LYS A 303 0.76 -1.67 29.79
C LYS A 303 2.09 -2.07 29.15
N SER A 304 2.52 -3.34 29.25
CA SER A 304 3.78 -3.78 28.62
C SER A 304 3.77 -3.69 27.09
N HIS A 305 2.60 -3.59 26.45
CA HIS A 305 2.48 -3.36 25.01
C HIS A 305 2.50 -1.88 24.61
N LEU A 306 2.60 -0.96 25.58
CA LEU A 306 2.52 0.49 25.37
C LEU A 306 3.82 1.21 25.77
N GLN A 307 4.97 0.51 25.74
CA GLN A 307 6.27 1.10 26.11
C GLN A 307 6.61 2.33 25.26
N HIS A 308 6.18 2.39 23.99
CA HIS A 308 6.40 3.56 23.14
C HIS A 308 5.66 4.82 23.59
N LYS A 309 4.59 4.67 24.39
CA LYS A 309 3.86 5.78 25.03
C LYS A 309 4.29 6.02 26.46
N LEU A 310 4.43 4.95 27.25
CA LEU A 310 4.52 5.00 28.70
C LEU A 310 5.89 4.63 29.26
N GLY A 311 6.83 4.23 28.40
CA GLY A 311 8.20 3.91 28.77
C GLY A 311 9.06 5.14 29.03
N ASN A 312 10.27 4.90 29.54
CA ASN A 312 11.28 5.95 29.68
C ASN A 312 11.68 6.47 28.30
N GLU A 313 12.05 7.75 28.19
CA GLU A 313 12.29 8.41 26.90
C GLU A 313 13.27 7.66 26.00
N ASN A 314 14.37 7.15 26.58
CA ASN A 314 15.41 6.40 25.87
C ASN A 314 15.01 4.95 25.49
N GLU A 315 13.83 4.49 25.92
CA GLU A 315 13.35 3.11 25.76
C GLU A 315 12.03 3.04 24.97
N LYS A 316 11.46 4.19 24.56
CA LYS A 316 10.18 4.24 23.84
C LYS A 316 10.26 3.58 22.46
N ILE A 317 11.36 3.80 21.73
CA ILE A 317 11.62 3.18 20.43
C ILE A 317 13.07 2.70 20.42
N THR A 318 13.27 1.39 20.41
CA THR A 318 14.58 0.71 20.39
C THR A 318 14.89 0.06 19.04
N ASN A 319 13.96 0.15 18.08
CA ASN A 319 14.18 -0.32 16.72
C ASN A 319 15.08 0.64 15.92
N ASN A 320 16.39 0.40 15.97
CA ASN A 320 17.36 1.23 15.26
C ASN A 320 17.15 1.26 13.75
N LYS A 321 16.67 0.15 13.15
CA LYS A 321 16.38 0.11 11.71
C LYS A 321 15.22 1.04 11.33
N LEU A 322 14.17 1.10 12.17
CA LEU A 322 13.07 2.07 12.00
C LEU A 322 13.59 3.49 12.07
N LEU A 323 14.35 3.81 13.11
CA LEU A 323 14.87 5.15 13.33
C LEU A 323 15.77 5.59 12.17
N GLU A 324 16.69 4.73 11.74
CA GLU A 324 17.56 4.96 10.57
C GLU A 324 16.73 5.13 9.29
N SER A 325 15.70 4.33 9.10
CA SER A 325 14.82 4.42 7.91
C SER A 325 14.04 5.74 7.88
N ILE A 326 13.57 6.24 9.04
CA ILE A 326 12.89 7.55 9.15
C ILE A 326 13.88 8.69 8.90
N GLU A 327 15.07 8.61 9.49
CA GLU A 327 16.09 9.65 9.41
C GLU A 327 16.65 9.80 7.98
N ASN A 328 16.95 8.69 7.31
CA ASN A 328 17.47 8.68 5.95
C ASN A 328 16.41 8.98 4.89
N ARG A 329 15.14 9.08 5.28
CA ARG A 329 14.04 9.33 4.34
C ARG A 329 14.06 10.77 3.82
N LYS A 330 14.20 10.89 2.50
CA LYS A 330 14.32 12.16 1.78
C LYS A 330 12.99 12.85 1.49
N TRP A 331 11.91 12.09 1.40
CA TRP A 331 10.55 12.58 1.17
C TRP A 331 9.75 12.68 2.48
N GLY A 332 8.76 13.56 2.49
CA GLY A 332 7.85 13.78 3.60
C GLY A 332 6.44 13.20 3.35
N ILE A 333 5.56 13.41 4.33
CA ILE A 333 4.16 12.94 4.36
C ILE A 333 3.27 14.11 4.80
N ASP A 334 2.02 14.14 4.32
CA ASP A 334 1.00 15.16 4.63
C ASP A 334 1.43 16.59 4.29
N ASN A 335 1.64 16.87 3.00
CA ASN A 335 2.04 18.20 2.50
C ASN A 335 3.25 18.77 3.26
N ASP A 336 4.24 17.93 3.56
CA ASP A 336 5.55 18.38 4.06
C ASP A 336 6.25 19.18 2.94
N PHE A 337 6.03 20.49 2.95
CA PHE A 337 6.55 21.40 1.91
C PHE A 337 8.07 21.50 1.91
N ASP A 338 8.73 21.20 3.04
CA ASP A 338 10.19 21.24 3.14
C ASP A 338 10.83 20.05 2.41
N LYS A 339 10.22 18.86 2.56
CA LYS A 339 10.74 17.64 1.94
C LYS A 339 10.11 17.32 0.59
N GLY A 340 8.89 17.78 0.30
CA GLY A 340 8.09 17.27 -0.83
C GLY A 340 7.59 15.83 -0.59
N ASN A 341 6.77 15.31 -1.50
CA ASN A 341 6.18 13.97 -1.34
C ASN A 341 6.97 12.86 -2.06
N PHE A 342 6.65 11.59 -1.80
CA PHE A 342 7.37 10.45 -2.39
C PHE A 342 7.23 10.36 -3.92
N ILE A 343 6.15 10.87 -4.50
CA ILE A 343 5.90 10.89 -5.94
C ILE A 343 6.93 11.80 -6.61
N GLU A 344 7.10 13.02 -6.09
CA GLU A 344 8.06 13.98 -6.62
C GLU A 344 9.51 13.48 -6.50
N HIS A 345 9.82 12.80 -5.40
CA HIS A 345 11.15 12.18 -5.24
C HIS A 345 11.36 11.00 -6.19
N PHE A 346 10.32 10.22 -6.47
CA PHE A 346 10.42 9.14 -7.46
C PHE A 346 10.54 9.68 -8.89
N GLU A 347 9.76 10.71 -9.24
CA GLU A 347 9.94 11.48 -10.48
C GLU A 347 11.39 11.95 -10.64
N CYS A 348 11.95 12.57 -9.59
CA CYS A 348 13.34 13.00 -9.61
C CYS A 348 14.37 11.85 -9.60
N TYR A 349 14.02 10.69 -9.05
CA TYR A 349 14.84 9.48 -9.15
C TYR A 349 14.92 9.00 -10.61
N VAL A 350 13.77 8.93 -11.30
CA VAL A 350 13.70 8.58 -12.72
C VAL A 350 14.44 9.63 -13.57
N CYS A 351 14.23 10.92 -13.34
CA CYS A 351 14.94 11.98 -14.06
C CYS A 351 16.46 11.86 -13.93
N LYS A 352 16.98 11.65 -12.71
CA LYS A 352 18.42 11.43 -12.50
C LYS A 352 18.92 10.15 -13.17
N HIS A 353 18.10 9.11 -13.21
CA HIS A 353 18.44 7.87 -13.91
C HIS A 353 18.58 8.10 -15.41
N GLU A 354 17.60 8.74 -16.05
CA GLU A 354 17.64 9.02 -17.49
C GLU A 354 18.79 9.94 -17.87
N HIS A 355 19.07 10.98 -17.07
CA HIS A 355 20.24 11.85 -17.31
C HIS A 355 21.56 11.08 -17.29
N LYS A 356 21.72 10.12 -16.37
CA LYS A 356 22.91 9.24 -16.36
C LYS A 356 23.01 8.40 -17.64
N LYS A 357 21.88 7.90 -18.15
CA LYS A 357 21.86 7.15 -19.42
C LYS A 357 22.28 8.03 -20.59
N ILE A 358 21.75 9.26 -20.65
CA ILE A 358 22.03 10.22 -21.72
C ILE A 358 23.54 10.54 -21.80
N VAL A 359 24.21 10.75 -20.66
CA VAL A 359 25.65 11.05 -20.63
C VAL A 359 26.54 9.81 -20.76
N GLY A 360 25.96 8.61 -20.84
CA GLY A 360 26.69 7.35 -20.99
C GLY A 360 27.33 6.84 -19.69
N ASP A 361 26.86 7.29 -18.54
CA ASP A 361 27.35 6.80 -17.24
C ASP A 361 26.99 5.31 -17.07
N LYS A 362 27.88 4.56 -16.42
CA LYS A 362 27.58 3.18 -16.04
C LYS A 362 26.51 3.19 -14.94
N ILE A 363 25.35 2.63 -15.24
CA ILE A 363 24.25 2.51 -14.29
C ILE A 363 24.21 1.09 -13.73
N GLU A 364 24.38 0.99 -12.41
CA GLU A 364 24.20 -0.26 -11.67
C GLU A 364 22.84 -0.23 -10.98
N VAL A 365 21.80 -0.59 -11.72
CA VAL A 365 20.44 -0.80 -11.21
C VAL A 365 20.10 -2.28 -11.38
N PRO A 366 19.81 -3.02 -10.30
CA PRO A 366 19.43 -4.43 -10.39
C PRO A 366 18.22 -4.65 -11.30
N SER A 367 18.11 -5.82 -11.91
CA SER A 367 16.89 -6.17 -12.65
C SER A 367 15.73 -6.37 -11.67
N VAL A 368 14.55 -5.87 -12.06
CA VAL A 368 13.32 -6.11 -11.31
C VAL A 368 13.05 -7.62 -11.20
N ASN A 369 12.66 -8.06 -10.02
CA ASN A 369 12.32 -9.45 -9.72
C ASN A 369 11.13 -9.52 -8.74
N THR A 370 10.71 -10.73 -8.37
CA THR A 370 9.55 -10.97 -7.50
C THR A 370 9.63 -10.26 -6.14
N ASP A 371 10.83 -9.97 -5.63
CA ASP A 371 10.98 -9.29 -4.34
C ASP A 371 10.58 -7.82 -4.40
N HIS A 372 10.51 -7.21 -5.59
CA HIS A 372 10.10 -5.81 -5.75
C HIS A 372 8.61 -5.62 -5.49
N TYR A 373 7.80 -6.69 -5.52
CA TYR A 373 6.37 -6.67 -5.19
C TYR A 373 5.90 -8.09 -4.81
N ASN A 374 6.33 -8.55 -3.62
CA ASN A 374 6.15 -9.94 -3.22
C ASN A 374 4.83 -10.16 -2.49
N CYS A 375 3.77 -10.38 -3.28
CA CYS A 375 2.44 -10.70 -2.79
C CYS A 375 2.09 -12.16 -3.02
N SER A 376 1.84 -12.88 -1.93
CA SER A 376 1.49 -14.29 -1.99
C SER A 376 0.05 -14.49 -2.49
N LYS A 377 -0.21 -15.66 -3.08
CA LYS A 377 -1.57 -16.10 -3.35
C LYS A 377 -2.43 -16.08 -2.07
N PRO A 378 -3.73 -15.76 -2.17
CA PRO A 378 -4.63 -15.77 -1.02
C PRO A 378 -4.67 -17.14 -0.34
N ILE A 379 -4.49 -17.16 0.99
CA ILE A 379 -4.66 -18.34 1.84
C ILE A 379 -5.54 -17.93 3.02
N SER A 380 -6.55 -18.74 3.32
CA SER A 380 -7.47 -18.46 4.41
C SER A 380 -6.73 -18.52 5.76
N PRO A 381 -6.77 -17.45 6.58
CA PRO A 381 -6.13 -17.43 7.89
C PRO A 381 -6.83 -18.34 8.90
N LEU A 382 -8.04 -18.83 8.60
CA LEU A 382 -8.79 -19.77 9.45
C LEU A 382 -8.41 -21.22 9.20
N SER A 383 -8.22 -21.61 7.93
CA SER A 383 -7.96 -23.01 7.55
C SER A 383 -6.49 -23.29 7.22
N GLY A 384 -5.70 -22.26 6.94
CA GLY A 384 -4.33 -22.38 6.42
C GLY A 384 -4.27 -22.96 5.00
N LYS A 385 -5.39 -22.95 4.27
CA LYS A 385 -5.53 -23.50 2.92
C LYS A 385 -6.21 -22.50 1.99
N GLU A 386 -6.14 -22.77 0.69
CA GLU A 386 -6.94 -22.08 -0.31
C GLU A 386 -8.42 -22.26 0.00
N ASN A 387 -9.18 -21.18 -0.10
CA ASN A 387 -10.62 -21.17 0.03
C ASN A 387 -11.23 -20.92 -1.35
N ALA A 388 -11.92 -21.92 -1.91
CA ALA A 388 -12.53 -21.81 -3.23
C ALA A 388 -13.69 -20.79 -3.27
N GLU A 389 -14.23 -20.40 -2.12
CA GLU A 389 -15.26 -19.35 -2.03
C GLU A 389 -14.65 -17.94 -2.00
N ASN A 390 -13.33 -17.83 -1.83
CA ASN A 390 -12.63 -16.55 -1.90
C ASN A 390 -12.38 -16.19 -3.36
N TRP A 391 -13.25 -15.35 -3.92
CA TRP A 391 -13.16 -14.89 -5.31
C TRP A 391 -11.83 -14.20 -5.67
N TRP A 392 -11.05 -13.70 -4.69
CA TRP A 392 -9.71 -13.17 -4.94
C TRP A 392 -8.71 -14.24 -5.36
N LEU A 393 -8.96 -15.52 -5.03
CA LEU A 393 -8.16 -16.62 -5.53
C LEU A 393 -8.27 -16.70 -7.05
N ASP A 394 -9.49 -16.58 -7.59
CA ASP A 394 -9.71 -16.54 -9.03
C ASP A 394 -9.07 -15.30 -9.66
N GLN A 395 -9.18 -14.12 -9.04
CA GLN A 395 -8.51 -12.90 -9.52
C GLN A 395 -6.98 -13.05 -9.55
N TRP A 396 -6.40 -13.73 -8.55
CA TRP A 396 -4.96 -13.96 -8.53
C TRP A 396 -4.51 -14.88 -9.67
N TYR A 397 -5.28 -15.94 -9.97
CA TYR A 397 -5.04 -16.80 -11.13
C TYR A 397 -5.29 -16.09 -12.46
N MET A 398 -6.33 -15.27 -12.56
CA MET A 398 -6.59 -14.42 -13.73
C MET A 398 -5.42 -13.46 -13.98
N GLY A 399 -4.92 -12.79 -12.94
CA GLY A 399 -3.74 -11.93 -13.02
C GLY A 399 -2.50 -12.67 -13.55
N ARG A 400 -2.35 -13.96 -13.20
CA ARG A 400 -1.26 -14.78 -13.75
C ARG A 400 -1.44 -15.00 -15.25
N CYS A 401 -2.67 -15.32 -15.67
CA CYS A 401 -2.97 -15.50 -17.08
C CYS A 401 -2.73 -14.19 -17.85
N GLU A 402 -3.24 -13.07 -17.36
CA GLU A 402 -3.02 -11.74 -17.92
C GLU A 402 -1.53 -11.46 -18.08
N ALA A 403 -0.73 -11.76 -17.06
CA ALA A 403 0.71 -11.54 -17.09
C ALA A 403 1.42 -12.34 -18.19
N ARG A 404 1.06 -13.61 -18.35
CA ARG A 404 1.62 -14.48 -19.40
C ARG A 404 1.19 -14.09 -20.80
N VAL A 405 -0.10 -13.75 -20.97
CA VAL A 405 -0.63 -13.27 -22.25
C VAL A 405 0.08 -11.98 -22.61
N LEU A 406 0.17 -11.02 -21.70
CA LEU A 406 0.83 -9.76 -21.94
C LEU A 406 2.28 -9.95 -22.38
N LYS A 407 3.04 -10.76 -21.65
CA LYS A 407 4.43 -11.08 -22.01
C LYS A 407 4.54 -11.67 -23.41
N LYS A 408 3.68 -12.64 -23.75
CA LYS A 408 3.63 -13.23 -25.10
C LYS A 408 3.36 -12.18 -26.17
N PHE A 409 2.43 -11.26 -25.94
CA PHE A 409 2.08 -10.21 -26.91
C PHE A 409 3.21 -9.20 -27.11
N ILE A 410 3.90 -8.83 -26.03
CA ILE A 410 5.09 -7.96 -26.08
C ILE A 410 6.23 -8.65 -26.84
N GLU A 411 6.50 -9.94 -26.57
CA GLU A 411 7.57 -10.71 -27.20
C GLU A 411 7.35 -10.95 -28.71
N ILE A 412 6.10 -11.16 -29.13
CA ILE A 412 5.74 -11.33 -30.55
C ILE A 412 5.88 -10.00 -31.32
N GLY A 413 6.03 -8.87 -30.62
CA GLY A 413 6.21 -7.56 -31.24
C GLY A 413 4.95 -7.02 -31.89
N LYS A 414 3.76 -7.40 -31.39
CA LYS A 414 2.52 -6.75 -31.81
C LYS A 414 2.54 -5.31 -31.30
N ASN A 415 2.75 -4.36 -32.21
CA ASN A 415 2.86 -2.93 -31.91
C ASN A 415 1.56 -2.33 -31.33
N ASP A 416 0.44 -3.03 -31.53
CA ASP A 416 -0.87 -2.73 -30.98
C ASP A 416 -1.66 -4.04 -31.07
N TYR A 417 -2.20 -4.54 -29.95
CA TYR A 417 -3.11 -5.67 -29.98
C TYR A 417 -4.51 -5.19 -29.64
N LYS A 418 -5.48 -5.66 -30.43
CA LYS A 418 -6.87 -5.35 -30.18
C LYS A 418 -7.31 -6.01 -28.88
N TYR A 419 -8.22 -5.33 -28.18
CA TYR A 419 -8.94 -5.86 -27.02
C TYR A 419 -9.32 -7.33 -27.24
N ASP A 420 -10.05 -7.63 -28.32
CA ASP A 420 -10.53 -8.99 -28.61
C ASP A 420 -9.41 -10.03 -28.71
N GLU A 421 -8.25 -9.69 -29.30
CA GLU A 421 -7.14 -10.63 -29.43
C GLU A 421 -6.52 -11.00 -28.08
N PHE A 422 -6.36 -10.01 -27.19
CA PHE A 422 -5.83 -10.24 -25.85
C PHE A 422 -6.80 -11.09 -25.03
N TYR A 423 -8.09 -10.74 -25.04
CA TYR A 423 -9.11 -11.45 -24.27
C TYR A 423 -9.40 -12.85 -24.80
N ASP A 424 -9.31 -13.09 -26.11
CA ASP A 424 -9.43 -14.43 -26.68
C ASP A 424 -8.29 -15.34 -26.23
N GLU A 425 -7.05 -14.84 -26.24
CA GLU A 425 -5.90 -15.61 -25.76
C GLU A 425 -5.98 -15.83 -24.23
N LEU A 426 -6.37 -14.80 -23.47
CA LEU A 426 -6.60 -14.90 -22.03
C LEU A 426 -7.64 -15.97 -21.70
N LYS A 427 -8.80 -15.94 -22.38
CA LYS A 427 -9.86 -16.93 -22.21
C LYS A 427 -9.39 -18.33 -22.59
N ASN A 428 -8.63 -18.45 -23.68
CA ASN A 428 -8.06 -19.72 -24.13
C ASN A 428 -7.10 -20.30 -23.08
N MET A 429 -6.18 -19.47 -22.55
CA MET A 429 -5.22 -19.90 -21.52
C MET A 429 -5.91 -20.27 -20.20
N PHE A 430 -6.87 -19.46 -19.75
CA PHE A 430 -7.61 -19.72 -18.52
C PHE A 430 -8.45 -21.00 -18.61
N THR A 431 -9.19 -21.17 -19.72
CA THR A 431 -10.04 -22.36 -19.94
C THR A 431 -9.20 -23.65 -19.99
N ASN A 432 -8.03 -23.59 -20.61
CA ASN A 432 -7.14 -24.75 -20.74
C ASN A 432 -6.20 -24.97 -19.55
N LYS A 433 -6.28 -24.13 -18.51
CA LYS A 433 -5.37 -24.17 -17.33
C LYS A 433 -3.89 -24.16 -17.74
N SER A 434 -3.54 -23.35 -18.75
CA SER A 434 -2.16 -23.16 -19.20
C SER A 434 -1.49 -21.92 -18.60
N CYS A 435 -2.19 -21.26 -17.70
CA CYS A 435 -1.63 -20.42 -16.64
C CYS A 435 -1.09 -21.31 -15.48
#